data_AF-A0A6N9INY9-F1
#
_entry.id   AF-A0A6N9INY9-F1
#
_cell.length_a   1.000
_cell.length_b   1.000
_cell.length_c   1.000
_cell.angle_alpha   90.00
_cell.angle_beta   90.00
_cell.angle_gamma   90.00
#
_symmetry.space_group_name_H-M   'P 1'
#
loop_
_entity.id
_entity.type
_entity.pdbx_description
1 polymer ?
#
loop_
_entity_poly.entity_id
_entity_poly.type
_entity_poly.pdbx_seq_one_letter_code
_entity_poly.pdbx_strand_id
1 'polypeptide(L)' 'MEFVGYVVKIGKCYLTSIGNYTISDCLSEAYVFKVHESAKGIAKNFGGTVIYVYVSDKKI' A
#
# COMPACT_ATOMS: atom_id res chain seq x y z
N MET A 1 2.72 -18.51 -3.01
CA MET A 1 2.45 -17.05 -3.02
C MET A 1 1.18 -16.85 -2.24
N GLU A 2 1.27 -16.22 -1.08
CA GLU A 2 0.17 -15.90 -0.17
C GLU A 2 -0.22 -14.43 -0.35
N PHE A 3 -1.53 -14.16 -0.40
CA PHE A 3 -2.03 -12.80 -0.46
C PHE A 3 -1.92 -12.12 0.90
N VAL A 4 -1.30 -10.94 0.96
CA VAL A 4 -1.06 -10.22 2.21
C VAL A 4 -2.01 -9.03 2.39
N GLY A 5 -2.37 -8.36 1.30
CA GLY A 5 -3.24 -7.20 1.34
C GLY A 5 -3.03 -6.25 0.17
N TYR A 6 -3.44 -5.02 0.36
CA TYR A 6 -3.40 -3.95 -0.63
C TYR A 6 -2.54 -2.81 -0.10
N VAL A 7 -1.76 -2.17 -0.96
CA VAL A 7 -1.03 -0.93 -0.62
C VAL A 7 -1.44 0.17 -1.59
N VAL A 8 -1.33 1.42 -1.15
CA VAL A 8 -1.62 2.59 -2.00
C VAL A 8 -0.31 3.22 -2.43
N LYS A 9 -0.09 3.29 -3.74
CA LYS A 9 1.05 3.95 -4.38
C LYS A 9 0.64 5.33 -4.85
N ILE A 10 1.39 6.36 -4.47
CA ILE A 10 1.18 7.76 -4.86
C ILE A 10 2.44 8.23 -5.58
N GLY A 11 2.37 8.39 -6.91
CA GLY A 11 3.54 8.67 -7.73
C GLY A 11 4.59 7.56 -7.62
N LYS A 12 5.78 7.90 -7.08
CA LYS A 12 6.87 6.94 -6.87
C LYS A 12 6.86 6.28 -5.48
N CYS A 13 6.10 6.81 -4.52
CA CYS A 13 6.15 6.37 -3.12
C CYS A 13 4.87 5.64 -2.70
N TYR A 14 4.90 5.06 -1.49
CA TYR A 14 3.78 4.35 -0.89
C TYR A 14 3.24 5.10 0.31
N LEU A 15 1.94 4.94 0.56
CA LEU A 15 1.32 5.43 1.78
C LEU A 15 1.81 4.61 2.97
N THR A 16 2.24 5.25 4.07
CA THR A 16 2.79 4.54 5.24
C THR A 16 1.93 4.65 6.51
N SER A 17 0.98 5.57 6.57
CA SER A 17 0.07 5.72 7.72
C SER A 17 -1.28 6.35 7.33
N ILE A 18 -2.33 6.00 8.09
CA ILE A 18 -3.68 6.57 7.96
C ILE A 18 -3.92 7.46 9.20
N GLY A 19 -4.07 8.76 9.00
CA GLY A 19 -4.24 9.75 10.07
C GLY A 19 -3.52 11.04 9.72
N ASN A 20 -2.27 11.18 10.17
CA ASN A 20 -1.36 12.21 9.65
C ASN A 20 -0.64 11.64 8.44
N TYR A 21 -1.35 11.53 7.31
CA TYR A 21 -0.89 10.89 6.06
C TYR A 21 0.52 11.35 5.68
N THR A 22 1.52 10.61 6.15
CA THR A 22 2.92 10.89 5.92
C THR A 22 3.32 10.08 4.71
N ILE A 23 3.81 10.75 3.68
CA ILE A 23 4.36 10.10 2.50
C ILE A 23 5.84 9.90 2.80
N SER A 24 6.28 8.66 2.98
CA SER A 24 7.69 8.34 3.25
C SER A 24 8.45 8.05 1.95
N ASP A 25 9.79 8.11 2.02
CA ASP A 25 10.71 7.79 0.93
C ASP A 25 10.60 6.31 0.52
N CYS A 26 9.65 6.10 -0.38
CA CYS A 26 9.61 5.20 -1.52
C CYS A 26 9.97 3.70 -1.42
N LEU A 27 10.60 3.14 -0.37
CA LEU A 27 10.97 1.70 -0.38
C LEU A 27 11.01 0.96 0.96
N SER A 28 10.98 1.62 2.11
CA SER A 28 11.14 0.92 3.40
C SER A 28 9.82 0.47 4.04
N GLU A 29 8.75 1.25 3.90
CA GLU A 29 7.51 1.01 4.64
C GLU A 29 6.31 1.31 3.76
N ALA A 30 5.31 0.44 3.77
CA ALA A 30 4.02 0.65 3.12
C ALA A 30 2.91 0.17 4.05
N TYR A 31 1.86 0.97 4.19
CA TYR A 31 0.69 0.61 4.95
C TYR A 31 -0.13 -0.42 4.17
N VAL A 32 -0.25 -1.61 4.74
CA VAL A 32 -1.01 -2.71 4.15
C VAL A 32 -2.46 -2.64 4.62
N PHE A 33 -3.34 -2.33 3.70
CA PHE A 33 -4.79 -2.45 3.87
C PHE A 33 -5.20 -3.91 3.73
N LYS A 34 -6.09 -4.38 4.61
CA LYS A 34 -6.70 -5.72 4.49
C LYS A 34 -7.97 -5.71 3.64
N VAL A 35 -8.59 -4.54 3.46
CA VAL A 35 -9.85 -4.35 2.73
C VAL A 35 -9.59 -3.52 1.47
N HIS A 36 -10.00 -4.05 0.32
CA HIS A 36 -9.79 -3.41 -0.99
C HIS A 36 -10.44 -2.03 -1.09
N GLU A 37 -11.69 -1.93 -0.62
CA GLU A 37 -12.45 -0.68 -0.69
C GLU A 37 -11.84 0.43 0.17
N SER A 38 -11.21 0.09 1.29
CA SER A 38 -10.43 1.06 2.08
C SER A 38 -9.23 1.58 1.30
N ALA A 39 -8.47 0.69 0.65
CA ALA A 39 -7.32 1.09 -0.18
C ALA A 39 -7.76 1.95 -1.37
N LYS A 40 -8.87 1.59 -2.04
CA LYS A 40 -9.46 2.37 -3.14
C LYS A 40 -9.90 3.76 -2.70
N GLY A 41 -10.59 3.86 -1.56
CA GLY A 41 -11.06 5.15 -1.03
C GLY A 41 -9.88 6.10 -0.80
N ILE A 42 -8.83 5.60 -0.17
CA ILE A 42 -7.59 6.37 0.05
C ILE A 42 -6.90 6.69 -1.29
N ALA A 43 -6.73 5.72 -2.19
CA ALA A 43 -6.12 5.96 -3.50
C ALA A 43 -6.86 7.07 -4.27
N LYS A 44 -8.20 7.06 -4.27
CA LYS A 44 -9.01 8.11 -4.91
C LYS A 44 -8.82 9.48 -4.29
N ASN A 45 -8.72 9.58 -2.97
CA ASN A 45 -8.54 10.84 -2.26
C ASN A 45 -7.15 11.46 -2.48
N PHE A 46 -6.11 10.64 -2.68
CA PHE A 46 -4.73 11.10 -2.84
C PHE A 46 -4.21 11.03 -4.28
N GLY A 47 -5.04 10.66 -5.26
CA GLY A 47 -4.61 10.45 -6.65
C GLY A 47 -3.64 9.28 -6.82
N GLY A 48 -3.70 8.29 -5.92
CA GLY A 48 -2.88 7.09 -5.94
C GLY A 48 -3.50 5.93 -6.70
N THR A 49 -2.77 4.80 -6.73
CA THR A 49 -3.18 3.52 -7.31
C THR A 49 -3.06 2.42 -6.27
N VAL A 50 -4.01 1.47 -6.28
CA VAL A 50 -3.98 0.31 -5.39
C VAL A 50 -3.13 -0.80 -6.01
N ILE A 51 -2.20 -1.34 -5.23
CA ILE A 51 -1.34 -2.47 -5.61
C ILE A 51 -1.65 -3.66 -4.71
N TYR A 52 -1.76 -4.83 -5.31
CA TYR A 52 -1.98 -6.10 -4.61
C TYR A 52 -0.64 -6.65 -4.15
N VAL A 53 -0.51 -6.96 -2.86
CA VAL A 53 0.72 -7.47 -2.26
C VAL A 53 0.57 -8.96 -2.00
N TYR A 54 1.51 -9.72 -2.56
CA TYR A 54 1.67 -11.16 -2.34
C TYR A 54 3.07 -11.42 -1.81
N VAL A 55 3.19 -12.28 -0.80
CA VAL A 55 4.49 -12.80 -0.34
C VAL A 55 4.68 -14.22 -0.83
N SER A 56 5.92 -14.61 -1.03
CA SER A 56 6.25 -15.99 -1.39
C SER A 56 7.15 -16.55 -0.29
N ASP A 57 6.75 -17.66 0.33
CA ASP A 57 7.57 -18.40 1.31
C ASP A 57 8.84 -19.02 0.71
N LYS A 58 9.08 -18.80 -0.59
CA LYS A 58 10.39 -19.03 -1.20
C LYS A 58 11.39 -18.03 -0.61
N LYS A 59 11.83 -18.29 0.63
CA LYS A 59 13.15 -17.88 1.09
C LYS A 59 14.13 -18.35 0.02
N ILE A 60 14.92 -17.40 -0.50
CA ILE A 60 16.12 -17.71 -1.27
C ILE A 60 17.08 -18.49 -0.37
#